data_AF-A0A316M4M1-F1
#
_entry.id   AF-A0A316M4M1-F1
#
_cell.length_a   1.000
_cell.length_b   1.000
_cell.length_c   1.000
_cell.angle_alpha   90.00
_cell.angle_beta   90.00
_cell.angle_gamma   90.00
#
_symmetry.space_group_name_H-M   'P 1'
#
loop_
_entity.id
_entity.type
_entity.pdbx_description
1 polymer ?
#
loop_
_entity_poly.entity_id
_entity_poly.type
_entity_poly.pdbx_seq_one_letter_code
_entity_poly.pdbx_strand_id
1 'polypeptide(L)'
;MDKLTYILVLAFLGEAIWETLKMTWQEGKVSIDRIGALVISVLLAYTANIDIFALMGIGLSIPLVGVILTGVLISRGTNFVHDLITKLTKNKINPVGVTEFRE
;
A
#
# COMPACT_ATOMS: atom_id res chain seq x y z
N MET A 1 -15.73 -9.93 -2.01
CA MET A 1 -15.57 -8.65 -1.26
C MET A 1 -16.85 -7.86 -1.42
N ASP A 2 -17.34 -7.24 -0.35
CA ASP A 2 -18.46 -6.31 -0.43
C ASP A 2 -18.06 -5.09 -1.27
N LYS A 3 -18.99 -4.54 -2.07
CA LYS A 3 -18.71 -3.40 -2.96
C LYS A 3 -18.14 -2.18 -2.22
N LEU A 4 -18.55 -1.98 -0.96
CA LEU A 4 -18.01 -0.91 -0.12
C LEU A 4 -16.52 -1.15 0.22
N THR A 5 -16.17 -2.37 0.65
CA THR A 5 -14.79 -2.75 0.94
C THR A 5 -13.90 -2.62 -0.29
N TYR A 6 -14.42 -2.94 -1.48
CA TYR A 6 -13.70 -2.78 -2.74
C TYR A 6 -13.28 -1.32 -2.99
N ILE A 7 -14.20 -0.37 -2.82
CA ILE A 7 -13.93 1.06 -3.01
C ILE A 7 -12.96 1.57 -1.94
N LEU A 8 -13.11 1.12 -0.69
CA LEU A 8 -12.20 1.51 0.40
C LEU A 8 -10.76 1.04 0.15
N VAL A 9 -10.59 -0.20 -0.32
CA VAL A 9 -9.28 -0.72 -0.71
C VAL A 9 -8.69 0.10 -1.84
N LEU A 10 -9.46 0.37 -2.90
CA LEU A 10 -8.97 1.17 -4.03
C LEU A 10 -8.60 2.59 -3.62
N ALA A 11 -9.39 3.23 -2.76
CA ALA A 11 -9.08 4.57 -2.25
C ALA A 11 -7.78 4.57 -1.44
N PHE A 12 -7.58 3.58 -0.58
CA PHE A 12 -6.36 3.44 0.21
C PHE A 12 -5.12 3.17 -0.67
N LEU A 13 -5.23 2.27 -1.65
CA LEU A 13 -4.14 1.97 -2.59
C LEU A 13 -3.82 3.19 -3.46
N GLY A 14 -4.84 3.90 -3.94
CA GLY A 14 -4.69 5.13 -4.72
C GLY A 14 -3.95 6.22 -3.95
N GLU A 15 -4.31 6.44 -2.68
CA GLU A 15 -3.61 7.37 -1.79
C GLU A 15 -2.15 6.96 -1.59
N ALA A 16 -1.91 5.67 -1.35
CA ALA A 16 -0.55 5.16 -1.16
C ALA A 16 0.33 5.31 -2.41
N ILE A 17 -0.23 5.08 -3.60
CA ILE A 17 0.44 5.30 -4.88
C ILE A 17 0.76 6.79 -5.05
N TRP A 18 -0.22 7.67 -4.83
CA TRP A 18 -0.07 9.11 -5.01
C TRP A 18 0.97 9.72 -4.05
N GLU A 19 0.95 9.33 -2.77
CA GLU A 19 1.97 9.74 -1.81
C GLU A 19 3.36 9.26 -2.20
N THR A 20 3.49 8.04 -2.73
CA THR A 20 4.78 7.50 -3.18
C THR A 20 5.32 8.29 -4.36
N LEU A 21 4.46 8.60 -5.34
CA LEU A 21 4.81 9.44 -6.48
C LEU A 21 5.24 10.84 -6.04
N LYS A 22 4.48 11.49 -5.15
CA LYS A 22 4.86 12.80 -4.60
C LYS A 22 6.20 12.75 -3.88
N MET A 23 6.49 11.69 -3.12
CA MET A 23 7.79 11.56 -2.44
C MET A 23 8.98 11.46 -3.41
N THR A 24 8.79 10.97 -4.64
CA THR A 24 9.87 10.99 -5.65
C THR A 24 10.18 12.40 -6.16
N TRP A 25 9.24 13.33 -6.01
CA TRP A 25 9.37 14.75 -6.36
C TRP A 25 9.16 15.64 -5.13
N GLN A 26 10.23 15.88 -4.37
CA GLN A 26 10.17 16.78 -3.20
C GLN A 26 10.74 18.15 -3.56
N GLU A 27 9.92 19.20 -3.40
CA GLU A 27 10.37 20.61 -3.41
C GLU A 27 11.18 21.02 -4.66
N GLY A 28 10.83 20.47 -5.84
CA GLY A 28 11.53 20.77 -7.10
C GLY A 28 12.85 20.02 -7.28
N LYS A 29 13.21 19.10 -6.38
CA LYS A 29 14.36 18.20 -6.51
C LYS A 29 13.87 16.76 -6.58
N VAL A 30 14.28 16.07 -7.63
CA VAL A 30 14.05 14.64 -7.79
C VAL A 30 15.06 13.87 -6.95
N SER A 31 14.60 13.02 -6.03
CA SER A 31 15.49 12.17 -5.25
C SER A 31 15.87 10.94 -6.07
N ILE A 32 17.13 10.89 -6.52
CA ILE A 32 17.68 9.78 -7.31
C ILE A 32 17.57 8.46 -6.55
N ASP A 33 17.79 8.46 -5.23
CA ASP A 33 17.68 7.25 -4.40
C ASP A 33 16.26 6.68 -4.40
N ARG A 34 15.23 7.56 -4.34
CA ARG A 34 13.83 7.14 -4.38
C ARG A 34 13.41 6.63 -5.75
N ILE A 35 13.91 7.25 -6.82
CA ILE A 35 13.70 6.73 -8.17
C ILE A 35 14.37 5.36 -8.32
N GLY A 36 15.59 5.20 -7.82
CA GLY A 36 16.30 3.91 -7.81
C GLY A 36 15.47 2.84 -7.10
N ALA A 37 14.97 3.13 -5.90
CA ALA A 37 14.10 2.21 -5.17
C ALA A 37 12.81 1.88 -5.93
N LEU A 38 12.20 2.86 -6.60
CA LEU A 38 10.99 2.66 -7.40
C LEU A 38 11.25 1.74 -8.61
N VAL A 39 12.33 1.98 -9.34
CA VAL A 39 12.72 1.15 -10.50
C VAL A 39 13.01 -0.29 -10.06
N ILE A 40 13.79 -0.48 -8.99
CA ILE A 40 14.11 -1.81 -8.47
C ILE A 40 12.83 -2.52 -8.00
N SER A 41 11.93 -1.82 -7.32
CA SER A 41 10.68 -2.42 -6.83
C SER A 41 9.72 -2.80 -7.95
N VAL A 42 9.63 -1.99 -9.01
CA VAL A 42 8.85 -2.32 -10.22
C VAL A 42 9.46 -3.52 -10.94
N LEU A 43 10.78 -3.59 -11.06
CA LEU A 43 11.45 -4.76 -11.63
C LEU A 43 11.18 -6.02 -10.80
N LEU A 44 11.24 -5.94 -9.47
CA LEU A 44 10.91 -7.05 -8.58
C LEU A 44 9.45 -7.49 -8.71
N ALA A 45 8.50 -6.56 -8.76
CA ALA A 45 7.09 -6.88 -8.97
C ALA A 45 6.86 -7.55 -10.33
N TYR A 46 7.56 -7.08 -11.37
CA TYR A 46 7.49 -7.65 -12.71
C TYR A 46 8.08 -9.06 -12.80
N THR A 47 9.29 -9.27 -12.26
CA THR A 47 9.95 -10.59 -12.28
C THR A 47 9.26 -11.61 -11.38
N ALA A 48 8.69 -11.17 -10.27
CA ALA A 48 7.89 -12.03 -9.39
C ALA A 48 6.45 -12.24 -9.89
N ASN A 49 6.04 -11.54 -10.96
CA ASN A 49 4.68 -11.56 -11.51
C ASN A 49 3.60 -11.28 -10.46
N ILE A 50 3.87 -10.34 -9.54
CA ILE A 50 2.96 -10.01 -8.45
C ILE A 50 2.11 -8.81 -8.85
N ASP A 51 0.79 -8.99 -8.75
CA ASP A 51 -0.21 -7.93 -8.89
C ASP A 51 -1.11 -7.90 -7.65
N ILE A 52 -0.96 -6.86 -6.82
CA ILE A 52 -1.75 -6.68 -5.61
C ILE A 52 -3.25 -6.52 -5.90
N PHE A 53 -3.60 -5.96 -7.06
CA PHE A 53 -5.01 -5.81 -7.45
C PHE A 53 -5.60 -7.17 -7.78
N ALA A 54 -4.89 -7.99 -8.56
CA ALA A 54 -5.29 -9.37 -8.83
C ALA A 54 -5.40 -10.21 -7.54
N LEU A 55 -4.45 -10.06 -6.61
CA LEU A 55 -4.47 -10.73 -5.31
C LEU A 55 -5.69 -10.34 -4.45
N MET A 56 -6.20 -9.11 -4.62
CA MET A 56 -7.40 -8.62 -3.94
C MET A 56 -8.70 -8.92 -4.70
N GLY A 57 -8.63 -9.66 -5.82
CA GLY A 57 -9.79 -9.96 -6.68
C GLY A 57 -10.25 -8.77 -7.53
N ILE A 58 -9.40 -7.77 -7.70
CA ILE A 58 -9.62 -6.58 -8.53
C ILE A 58 -9.00 -6.84 -9.91
N GLY A 59 -9.84 -7.26 -10.86
CA GLY A 59 -9.41 -7.46 -12.24
C GLY A 59 -9.19 -6.13 -12.95
N LEU A 60 -7.95 -5.66 -13.03
CA LEU A 60 -7.60 -4.53 -13.88
C LEU A 60 -7.68 -4.97 -15.35
N SER A 61 -8.25 -4.12 -16.21
CA SER A 61 -8.31 -4.37 -17.67
C SER A 61 -6.93 -4.51 -18.30
N ILE A 62 -5.88 -3.98 -17.65
CA ILE A 62 -4.49 -4.05 -18.11
C ILE A 62 -3.64 -4.62 -16.96
N PRO A 63 -3.32 -5.93 -16.96
CA PRO A 63 -2.56 -6.58 -15.89
C PRO A 63 -1.18 -5.96 -15.65
N LEU A 64 -0.54 -5.47 -16.72
CA LEU A 64 0.76 -4.81 -16.64
C LEU A 64 0.72 -3.55 -15.75
N VAL A 65 -0.41 -2.82 -15.74
CA VAL A 65 -0.60 -1.66 -14.87
C VAL A 65 -0.64 -2.10 -13.41
N GLY A 66 -1.33 -3.20 -13.10
CA GLY A 66 -1.38 -3.74 -11.73
C GLY A 66 -0.01 -4.10 -11.19
N VAL A 67 0.84 -4.72 -12.02
CA VAL A 67 2.22 -5.06 -11.68
C VAL A 67 3.07 -3.80 -11.41
N ILE A 68 2.99 -2.78 -12.26
CA ILE A 68 3.73 -1.53 -12.06
C ILE A 68 3.29 -0.84 -10.77
N LEU A 69 1.98 -0.70 -10.55
CA LEU A 69 1.43 -0.08 -9.35
C LEU A 69 1.80 -0.86 -8.08
N THR A 70 1.87 -2.19 -8.17
CA THR A 70 2.37 -3.05 -7.09
C THR A 70 3.84 -2.71 -6.77
N GLY A 71 4.67 -2.56 -7.79
CA GLY A 71 6.06 -2.11 -7.64
C GLY A 71 6.18 -0.74 -6.97
N VAL A 72 5.34 0.22 -7.35
CA VAL A 72 5.29 1.55 -6.70
C VAL A 72 4.95 1.41 -5.22
N LEU A 73 3.93 0.62 -4.88
CA LEU A 73 3.55 0.38 -3.49
C LEU A 73 4.68 -0.27 -2.66
N ILE A 74 5.38 -1.25 -3.25
CA ILE A 74 6.53 -1.91 -2.61
C ILE A 74 7.67 -0.91 -2.36
N SER A 75 7.91 0.02 -3.30
CA SER A 75 8.98 1.03 -3.18
C SER A 75 8.84 1.97 -1.99
N ARG A 76 7.62 2.09 -1.43
CA ARG A 76 7.37 2.84 -0.20
C ARG A 76 8.02 2.19 1.03
N GLY A 77 8.37 0.91 0.92
CA GLY A 77 9.16 0.18 1.91
C GLY A 77 8.36 -0.35 3.09
N THR A 78 9.08 -0.88 4.08
CA THR A 78 8.53 -1.55 5.26
C THR A 78 7.64 -0.65 6.10
N ASN A 79 7.86 0.66 6.08
CA ASN A 79 7.01 1.64 6.78
C ASN A 79 5.56 1.58 6.31
N PHE A 80 5.35 1.47 4.99
CA PHE A 80 4.00 1.32 4.45
C PHE A 80 3.38 -0.04 4.78
N VAL A 81 4.17 -1.12 4.65
CA VAL A 81 3.70 -2.48 4.97
C VAL A 81 3.31 -2.59 6.44
N HIS A 82 4.10 -1.98 7.33
CA HIS A 82 3.81 -1.93 8.76
C HIS A 82 2.51 -1.17 9.05
N ASP A 83 2.32 -0.01 8.42
CA ASP A 83 1.08 0.77 8.55
C ASP A 83 -0.14 0.02 8.01
N LEU A 84 0.02 -0.68 6.87
CA LEU A 84 -1.02 -1.51 6.27
C LEU A 84 -1.43 -2.64 7.21
N ILE A 85 -0.46 -3.41 7.70
CA ILE A 85 -0.71 -4.51 8.66
C ILE A 85 -1.35 -3.97 9.93
N THR A 86 -0.85 -2.85 10.45
CA THR A 86 -1.40 -2.22 11.66
C THR A 86 -2.84 -1.79 11.44
N LYS A 87 -3.17 -1.11 10.34
CA LYS A 87 -4.56 -0.69 10.06
C LYS A 87 -5.52 -1.86 9.84
N LEU A 88 -5.05 -2.92 9.20
CA LEU A 88 -5.85 -4.15 9.01
C LEU A 88 -6.03 -4.95 10.31
N THR A 89 -5.03 -4.95 11.19
CA THR A 89 -5.01 -5.74 12.44
C THR A 89 -5.62 -5.00 13.63
N LYS A 90 -5.54 -3.65 13.66
CA LYS A 90 -6.06 -2.81 14.76
C LYS A 90 -7.58 -2.93 14.96
N ASN A 91 -8.28 -3.54 14.01
CA ASN A 91 -9.68 -3.93 14.15
C ASN A 91 -9.94 -5.11 15.13
N LYS A 92 -8.90 -5.60 15.85
CA LYS A 92 -9.02 -6.62 16.91
C LYS A 92 -8.64 -6.16 18.33
N ILE A 93 -8.40 -4.88 18.58
CA ILE A 93 -8.11 -4.40 19.95
C ILE A 93 -8.98 -3.19 20.31
N ASN A 94 -10.27 -3.47 20.56
CA ASN A 94 -11.00 -2.72 21.57
C ASN A 94 -10.73 -3.43 22.91
N PRO A 95 -9.89 -2.89 23.82
CA PRO A 95 -10.03 -3.25 25.21
C PRO A 95 -11.34 -2.60 25.68
N VAL A 96 -12.42 -3.38 25.63
CA VAL A 96 -13.63 -3.04 26.37
C VAL A 96 -13.26 -3.09 27.84
N GLY A 97 -13.53 -2.00 28.57
CA GLY A 97 -13.59 -2.00 30.02
C GLY A 97 -12.32 -1.51 30.71
N VAL A 98 -12.25 -0.19 30.85
CA VAL A 98 -11.91 0.38 32.16
C VAL A 98 -12.92 -0.21 33.14
N THR A 99 -12.52 -1.19 33.95
CA THR A 99 -13.23 -1.51 35.18
C THR A 99 -12.37 -1.02 36.32
N GLU A 100 -12.83 0.08 36.89
CA GLU A 100 -12.52 0.53 38.23
C GLU A 100 -12.55 -0.66 39.18
N PHE A 101 -11.37 -1.10 39.64
CA PHE A 101 -11.24 -1.82 40.90
C PHE A 101 -10.03 -1.23 41.62
N ARG A 102 -10.27 -0.08 42.25
CA ARG A 102 -9.55 0.33 43.45
C ARG A 102 -10.44 -0.07 44.61
N GLU A 103 -10.10 -1.18 45.25
CA GLU A 103 -10.37 -1.39 46.68
C GLU A 103 -9.21 -0.78 47.48
#